data_AF-A0A971LU13-F1
#
_entry.id   AF-A0A971LU13-F1
#
_cell.length_a   1.000
_cell.length_b   1.000
_cell.length_c   1.000
_cell.angle_alpha   90.00
_cell.angle_beta   90.00
_cell.angle_gamma   90.00
#
_symmetry.space_group_name_H-M   'P 1'
#
loop_
_entity.id
_entity.type
_entity.pdbx_description
1 polymer ?
#
loop_
_entity_poly.entity_id
_entity_poly.type
_entity_poly.pdbx_seq_one_letter_code
_entity_poly.pdbx_strand_id
1 'polypeptide(L)' 'LFRGVVVKPGAVIRNSIIMQDAVILRDAEVENSILDKQTTVREHVRLIAPRNHPIVVGKNLTI' A
#
# COMPACT_ATOMS: atom_id res chain seq x y z
N LEU A 1 0.81 -9.83 -2.22
CA LEU A 1 -0.27 -9.41 -1.30
C LEU A 1 -0.50 -10.53 -0.29
N PHE A 2 -0.70 -10.20 0.99
CA PHE A 2 -1.02 -11.18 2.03
C PHE A 2 -2.54 -11.33 2.23
N ARG A 3 -2.96 -12.26 3.11
CA ARG A 3 -4.38 -12.50 3.42
C ARG A 3 -5.09 -11.23 3.93
N GLY A 4 -6.36 -11.09 3.60
CA GLY A 4 -7.20 -9.97 4.08
C GLY A 4 -6.90 -8.61 3.44
N VAL A 5 -5.92 -8.52 2.53
CA VAL A 5 -5.67 -7.27 1.80
C VAL A 5 -6.86 -6.97 0.88
N VAL A 6 -7.40 -5.76 0.98
CA VAL A 6 -8.48 -5.26 0.14
C VAL A 6 -7.92 -4.22 -0.82
N VAL A 7 -8.05 -4.47 -2.12
CA VAL A 7 -7.64 -3.53 -3.18
C VAL A 7 -8.91 -3.03 -3.88
N LYS A 8 -9.14 -1.72 -3.84
CA LYS A 8 -10.32 -1.10 -4.48
C LYS A 8 -10.07 -0.84 -5.97
N PRO A 9 -11.13 -0.67 -6.79
CA PRO A 9 -11.00 -0.40 -8.22
C PRO A 9 -10.08 0.80 -8.52
N GLY A 10 -9.29 0.68 -9.58
CA GLY A 10 -8.36 1.73 -10.02
C GLY A 10 -7.04 1.79 -9.23
N ALA A 11 -6.94 1.13 -8.08
CA ALA A 11 -5.70 1.07 -7.32
C ALA A 11 -4.61 0.28 -8.08
N VAL A 12 -3.37 0.76 -8.00
CA VAL A 12 -2.23 0.19 -8.68
C VAL A 12 -1.12 -0.09 -7.68
N ILE A 13 -0.64 -1.33 -7.64
CA ILE A 13 0.43 -1.77 -6.73
C ILE A 13 1.56 -2.36 -7.57
N ARG A 14 2.76 -1.80 -7.47
CA ARG A 14 3.96 -2.22 -8.22
C ARG A 14 5.13 -2.44 -7.28
N ASN A 15 5.88 -3.52 -7.47
CA ASN A 15 7.11 -3.81 -6.73
C ASN A 15 6.98 -3.65 -5.20
N SER A 16 5.83 -4.01 -4.63
CA SER A 16 5.48 -3.70 -3.24
C SER A 16 5.02 -4.92 -2.47
N ILE A 17 5.29 -4.92 -1.16
CA ILE A 17 4.84 -5.95 -0.21
C ILE A 17 3.73 -5.35 0.64
N ILE A 18 2.54 -5.96 0.60
CA ILE A 18 1.38 -5.50 1.35
C ILE A 18 1.00 -6.59 2.35
N MET A 19 1.24 -6.33 3.63
CA MET A 19 0.96 -7.25 4.75
C MET A 19 -0.53 -7.34 5.06
N GLN A 20 -0.89 -8.19 6.02
CA GLN A 20 -2.26 -8.62 6.28
C GLN A 20 -3.21 -7.46 6.59
N ASP A 21 -4.47 -7.62 6.16
CA ASP A 21 -5.59 -6.75 6.51
C ASP A 21 -5.40 -5.26 6.12
N ALA A 22 -4.49 -4.99 5.18
CA ALA A 22 -4.31 -3.65 4.62
C ALA A 22 -5.42 -3.30 3.61
N VAL A 23 -5.78 -2.02 3.52
CA VAL A 23 -6.81 -1.51 2.61
C VAL A 23 -6.23 -0.46 1.68
N ILE A 24 -6.24 -0.74 0.38
CA ILE A 24 -5.80 0.19 -0.67
C ILE A 24 -7.04 0.74 -1.35
N LEU A 25 -7.35 2.02 -1.11
CA LEU A 25 -8.55 2.67 -1.64
C LEU A 25 -8.43 3.03 -3.13
N ARG A 26 -9.52 3.55 -3.70
CA ARG A 26 -9.67 3.76 -5.14
C ARG A 26 -8.58 4.65 -5.70
N ASP A 27 -8.09 4.31 -6.88
CA ASP A 27 -7.10 5.09 -7.63
C ASP A 27 -5.81 5.41 -6.86
N ALA A 28 -5.51 4.68 -5.77
CA ALA A 28 -4.27 4.81 -5.04
C ALA A 28 -3.12 4.12 -5.79
N GLU A 29 -1.93 4.72 -5.78
CA GLU A 29 -0.72 4.17 -6.39
C GLU A 29 0.29 3.83 -5.30
N VAL A 30 0.74 2.57 -5.25
CA VAL A 30 1.76 2.11 -4.31
C VAL A 30 2.90 1.46 -5.10
N GLU A 31 4.08 2.06 -5.05
CA GLU A 31 5.26 1.60 -5.78
C GLU A 31 6.50 1.54 -4.88
N ASN A 32 7.25 0.43 -4.99
CA ASN A 32 8.49 0.18 -4.26
C ASN A 32 8.31 0.34 -2.73
N SER A 33 7.22 -0.18 -2.16
CA SER A 33 6.84 0.07 -0.76
C SER A 33 6.50 -1.20 0.01
N ILE A 34 6.70 -1.18 1.33
CA ILE A 34 6.31 -2.24 2.26
C ILE A 34 5.25 -1.66 3.21
N LEU A 35 4.02 -2.16 3.13
CA LEU A 35 2.95 -1.80 4.04
C LEU A 35 2.79 -2.89 5.09
N ASP A 36 2.94 -2.54 6.37
CA ASP A 36 2.71 -3.46 7.50
C ASP A 36 1.20 -3.66 7.74
N LYS A 37 0.86 -4.48 8.74
CA LYS A 37 -0.50 -4.96 9.01
C LYS A 37 -1.48 -3.81 9.25
N GLN A 38 -2.72 -3.99 8.77
CA GLN A 38 -3.84 -3.09 9.05
C GLN A 38 -3.59 -1.64 8.62
N THR A 39 -2.76 -1.44 7.59
CA THR A 39 -2.52 -0.13 6.99
C THR A 39 -3.66 0.26 6.04
N THR A 40 -3.93 1.56 5.90
CA THR A 40 -4.89 2.07 4.91
C THR A 40 -4.22 3.11 4.03
N VAL A 41 -4.32 2.95 2.71
CA VAL A 41 -3.90 3.94 1.72
C VAL A 41 -5.16 4.60 1.16
N ARG A 42 -5.27 5.92 1.34
CA ARG A 42 -6.44 6.72 0.97
C ARG A 42 -6.60 6.84 -0.54
N GLU A 43 -7.80 7.25 -0.94
CA GLU A 43 -8.14 7.44 -2.35
C GLU A 43 -7.18 8.46 -2.99
N HIS A 44 -6.75 8.17 -4.22
CA HIS A 44 -5.84 9.00 -5.00
C HIS A 44 -4.44 9.26 -4.38
N VAL A 45 -4.09 8.61 -3.27
CA VAL A 45 -2.75 8.73 -2.66
C VAL A 45 -1.73 8.02 -3.53
N ARG A 46 -0.57 8.66 -3.72
CA ARG A 46 0.58 8.12 -4.45
C ARG A 46 1.76 7.91 -3.50
N LEU A 47 1.98 6.67 -3.10
CA LEU A 47 3.14 6.23 -2.34
C LEU A 47 4.17 5.62 -3.29
N ILE A 48 5.03 6.47 -3.86
CA ILE A 48 6.03 6.05 -4.86
C ILE A 48 7.42 6.28 -4.29
N ALA A 49 8.16 5.19 -4.10
CA ALA A 49 9.54 5.25 -3.63
C ALA A 49 10.55 4.90 -4.75
N PRO A 50 11.81 5.33 -4.67
CA PRO A 50 12.88 4.81 -5.53
C PRO A 50 13.13 3.32 -5.28
N ARG A 51 13.49 2.56 -6.32
CA ARG A 51 13.78 1.11 -6.20
C ARG A 51 14.85 0.76 -5.16
N ASN A 52 15.85 1.62 -5.00
CA ASN A 52 16.96 1.44 -4.06
C ASN A 52 16.67 1.97 -2.65
N HIS A 53 15.52 2.59 -2.44
CA HIS A 53 15.13 3.17 -1.16
C HIS A 53 13.63 2.99 -0.93
N PRO A 54 13.17 1.77 -0.62
CA PRO A 54 11.76 1.50 -0.43
C PRO A 54 11.20 2.21 0.81
N ILE A 55 9.95 2.64 0.75
CA ILE A 55 9.24 3.22 1.90
C ILE A 55 8.58 2.09 2.71
N VAL A 56 8.71 2.15 4.03
CA VAL A 56 8.02 1.25 4.96
C VAL A 56 6.94 2.02 5.70
N VAL A 57 5.69 1.56 5.61
CA VAL A 57 4.56 2.09 6.37
C VAL A 57 4.27 1.16 7.54
N GLY A 58 4.37 1.69 8.75
CA GLY A 58 4.14 0.92 9.98
C GLY A 58 2.68 0.49 10.18
N LYS A 59 2.49 -0.49 11.07
CA LYS A 59 1.18 -1.07 11.40
C LYS A 59 0.13 -0.02 11.80
N ASN A 60 -1.14 -0.28 11.46
CA ASN A 60 -2.30 0.56 11.84
C ASN A 60 -2.23 2.03 11.37
N LEU A 61 -1.37 2.37 10.41
CA LEU A 61 -1.31 3.73 9.88
C LEU A 61 -2.30 3.91 8.72
N THR A 62 -2.89 5.11 8.67
CA THR A 62 -3.67 5.57 7.52
C THR A 62 -2.92 6.71 6.86
N ILE A 63 -2.63 6.56 5.57
CA ILE A 63 -1.94 7.54 4.74
C ILE A 63 -2.80 7.97 3.57
#